data_AF-A0A846GDD0-F1
#
_entry.id   AF-A0A846GDD0-F1
#
_cell.length_a   1.000
_cell.length_b   1.000
_cell.length_c   1.000
_cell.angle_alpha   90.00
_cell.angle_beta   90.00
_cell.angle_gamma   90.00
#
_symmetry.space_group_name_H-M   'P 1'
#
loop_
_entity.id
_entity.type
_entity.pdbx_description
1 polymer ?
#
loop_
_entity_poly.entity_id
_entity_poly.type
_entity_poly.pdbx_seq_one_letter_code
_entity_poly.pdbx_strand_id
1 'polypeptide(L)'
;MSGDTNGAWDVFVHDRQTGVTSLVSVNSAGELGNDSSDDPSISADGRFIAFSSTADNLVSGDTNEVQDIFVYDQQTGVTSLVFVNSSGEQGNRDSQIPIISADGSEILFNSFADNLVPGDTNEKQNIFIRELETGITTQFNPDSSGNQVNRNSRIYSMSSNGRFITFSSSVVDNLVPGEENCQMYIHDRETGTNSCITAESHHGNYIGRNTISNDGRFIAFESVSIPIEHITFSP
;
A
#
# COMPACT_ATOMS: atom_id res chain seq x y z
N MET A 1 23.78 -5.99 -15.30
CA MET A 1 22.92 -6.71 -14.33
C MET A 1 23.54 -8.08 -14.04
N SER A 2 24.76 -8.10 -13.50
CA SER A 2 25.43 -9.33 -13.08
C SER A 2 25.11 -9.53 -11.59
N GLY A 3 24.34 -10.54 -11.24
CA GLY A 3 23.99 -10.82 -9.85
C GLY A 3 22.59 -11.41 -9.71
N ASP A 4 21.61 -10.86 -10.45
CA ASP A 4 20.29 -11.45 -10.61
C ASP A 4 20.40 -12.74 -11.44
N THR A 5 20.12 -13.86 -10.78
CA THR A 5 20.25 -15.22 -11.34
C THR A 5 19.16 -16.18 -10.85
N ASN A 6 18.19 -15.70 -10.06
CA ASN A 6 17.15 -16.52 -9.44
C ASN A 6 15.99 -16.86 -10.41
N GLY A 7 15.85 -16.13 -11.51
CA GLY A 7 14.77 -16.33 -12.48
C GLY A 7 13.40 -15.86 -12.00
N ALA A 8 13.36 -15.01 -10.96
CA ALA A 8 12.18 -14.42 -10.39
C ALA A 8 12.08 -12.92 -10.73
N TRP A 9 10.99 -12.26 -10.35
CA TRP A 9 10.94 -10.79 -10.39
C TRP A 9 11.73 -10.21 -9.23
N ASP A 10 12.44 -9.12 -9.48
CA ASP A 10 13.36 -8.50 -8.54
C ASP A 10 13.22 -6.97 -8.56
N VAL A 11 13.57 -6.35 -7.44
CA VAL A 11 13.50 -4.90 -7.26
C VAL A 11 14.89 -4.30 -7.39
N PHE A 12 15.01 -3.29 -8.25
CA PHE A 12 16.25 -2.56 -8.49
C PHE A 12 16.06 -1.06 -8.25
N VAL A 13 17.12 -0.40 -7.81
CA VAL A 13 17.23 1.07 -7.78
C VAL A 13 18.25 1.52 -8.80
N HIS A 14 17.91 2.57 -9.55
CA HIS A 14 18.83 3.24 -10.45
C HIS A 14 19.12 4.66 -9.94
N ASP A 15 20.36 4.88 -9.53
CA ASP A 15 20.84 6.23 -9.21
C ASP A 15 21.12 6.98 -10.51
N ARG A 16 20.28 7.97 -10.79
CA ARG A 16 20.39 8.81 -12.00
C ARG A 16 21.61 9.73 -12.01
N GLN A 17 22.18 10.05 -10.86
CA GLN A 17 23.35 10.92 -10.76
C GLN A 17 24.63 10.13 -11.04
N THR A 18 24.77 8.93 -10.50
CA THR A 18 25.96 8.09 -10.69
C THR A 18 25.84 7.12 -11.87
N GLY A 19 24.62 6.83 -12.31
CA GLY A 19 24.31 5.82 -13.33
C GLY A 19 24.37 4.37 -12.82
N VAL A 20 24.53 4.17 -11.51
CA VAL A 20 24.60 2.84 -10.89
C VAL A 20 23.20 2.24 -10.76
N THR A 21 23.07 0.97 -11.13
CA THR A 21 21.87 0.17 -10.86
C THR A 21 22.21 -0.92 -9.85
N SER A 22 21.47 -0.96 -8.75
CA SER A 22 21.65 -1.90 -7.64
C SER A 22 20.41 -2.77 -7.48
N LEU A 23 20.61 -4.07 -7.27
CA LEU A 23 19.55 -4.95 -6.79
C LEU A 23 19.30 -4.67 -5.30
N VAL A 24 18.05 -4.54 -4.89
CA VAL A 24 17.67 -4.22 -3.51
C VAL A 24 16.72 -5.24 -2.86
N SER A 25 16.14 -6.16 -3.65
CA SER A 25 15.46 -7.37 -3.14
C SER A 25 16.48 -8.45 -2.70
N VAL A 26 17.35 -8.07 -1.76
CA VAL A 26 18.37 -8.95 -1.19
C VAL A 26 18.21 -9.03 0.32
N ASN A 27 18.79 -10.04 0.95
CA ASN A 27 18.90 -10.09 2.40
C ASN A 27 20.03 -9.17 2.91
N SER A 28 20.20 -9.08 4.23
CA SER A 28 21.23 -8.22 4.86
C SER A 28 22.68 -8.67 4.61
N ALA A 29 22.90 -9.85 3.99
CA ALA A 29 24.20 -10.32 3.52
C ALA A 29 24.42 -10.04 2.02
N GLY A 30 23.44 -9.44 1.33
CA GLY A 30 23.46 -9.16 -0.11
C GLY A 30 23.12 -10.38 -0.97
N GLU A 31 22.53 -11.43 -0.39
CA GLU A 31 22.10 -12.62 -1.12
C GLU A 31 20.70 -12.42 -1.70
N LEU A 32 20.45 -13.01 -2.88
CA LEU A 32 19.17 -12.89 -3.58
C LEU A 32 18.01 -13.47 -2.79
N GLY A 33 16.84 -12.86 -2.93
CA GLY A 33 15.57 -13.53 -2.66
C GLY A 33 15.46 -14.83 -3.47
N ASN A 34 14.89 -15.87 -2.86
CA ASN A 34 14.64 -17.16 -3.50
C ASN A 34 13.29 -17.23 -4.25
N ASP A 35 12.51 -16.15 -4.23
CA ASP A 35 11.25 -15.99 -4.97
C ASP A 35 11.01 -14.50 -5.33
N SER A 36 9.87 -14.19 -5.94
CA SER A 36 9.58 -12.92 -6.57
C SER A 36 9.45 -11.75 -5.58
N SER A 37 9.90 -10.58 -6.03
CA SER A 37 9.77 -9.29 -5.34
C SER A 37 9.12 -8.27 -6.27
N ASP A 38 8.11 -7.56 -5.76
CA ASP A 38 7.16 -6.74 -6.51
C ASP A 38 6.76 -5.45 -5.79
N ASP A 39 6.03 -4.58 -6.49
CA ASP A 39 5.43 -3.34 -5.98
C ASP A 39 6.42 -2.42 -5.22
N PRO A 40 7.53 -1.99 -5.84
CA PRO A 40 8.51 -1.17 -5.16
C PRO A 40 7.99 0.25 -4.86
N SER A 41 8.38 0.77 -3.69
CA SER A 41 8.16 2.13 -3.23
C SER A 41 9.44 2.68 -2.61
N ILE A 42 9.74 3.97 -2.79
CA ILE A 42 11.02 4.57 -2.41
C ILE A 42 10.82 5.89 -1.67
N SER A 43 11.57 6.12 -0.59
CA SER A 43 11.59 7.39 0.14
C SER A 43 12.16 8.52 -0.73
N ALA A 44 11.89 9.79 -0.39
CA ALA A 44 12.27 10.92 -1.24
C ALA A 44 13.78 11.15 -1.33
N ASP A 45 14.52 10.77 -0.28
CA ASP A 45 15.98 10.77 -0.28
C ASP A 45 16.59 9.52 -0.95
N GLY A 46 15.74 8.57 -1.35
CA GLY A 46 16.14 7.31 -1.95
C GLY A 46 16.66 6.28 -0.94
N ARG A 47 16.76 6.58 0.35
CA ARG A 47 17.41 5.70 1.32
C ARG A 47 16.65 4.40 1.56
N PHE A 48 15.33 4.48 1.73
CA PHE A 48 14.50 3.34 2.08
C PHE A 48 13.68 2.88 0.88
N ILE A 49 13.74 1.58 0.59
CA ILE A 49 12.96 0.95 -0.47
C ILE A 49 12.06 -0.08 0.19
N ALA A 50 10.75 0.15 0.11
CA ALA A 50 9.77 -0.85 0.47
C ALA A 50 9.37 -1.69 -0.74
N PHE A 51 9.14 -2.98 -0.54
CA PHE A 51 8.69 -3.89 -1.59
C PHE A 51 7.95 -5.08 -0.97
N SER A 52 7.11 -5.74 -1.78
CA SER A 52 6.47 -7.00 -1.40
C SER A 52 7.29 -8.17 -1.93
N SER A 53 7.34 -9.30 -1.22
CA SER A 53 8.02 -10.50 -1.71
C SER A 53 7.42 -11.78 -1.16
N THR A 54 7.46 -12.85 -1.95
CA THR A 54 7.14 -14.22 -1.52
C THR A 54 8.40 -15.00 -1.07
N ALA A 55 9.56 -14.36 -1.07
CA ALA A 55 10.83 -14.98 -0.68
C ALA A 55 10.94 -15.07 0.85
N ASP A 56 11.18 -16.28 1.36
CA ASP A 56 11.30 -16.57 2.80
C ASP A 56 12.73 -16.36 3.36
N ASN A 57 13.69 -16.01 2.50
CA ASN A 57 15.11 -15.95 2.84
C ASN A 57 15.67 -14.51 2.94
N LEU A 58 14.82 -13.49 2.74
CA LEU A 58 15.21 -12.08 2.84
C LEU A 58 15.50 -11.65 4.29
N VAL A 59 14.81 -12.27 5.25
CA VAL A 59 15.03 -12.08 6.68
C VAL A 59 15.00 -13.43 7.38
N SER A 60 15.99 -13.69 8.25
CA SER A 60 15.98 -14.92 9.05
C SER A 60 14.79 -14.95 10.00
N GLY A 61 14.04 -16.05 9.98
CA GLY A 61 12.86 -16.21 10.83
C GLY A 61 11.56 -15.75 10.16
N ASP A 62 11.60 -15.42 8.86
CA ASP A 62 10.40 -15.36 8.06
C ASP A 62 9.84 -16.78 7.84
N THR A 63 8.66 -17.07 8.40
CA THR A 63 8.14 -18.45 8.53
C THR A 63 6.63 -18.57 8.33
N ASN A 64 5.95 -17.49 7.97
CA ASN A 64 4.50 -17.42 7.83
C ASN A 64 3.98 -17.95 6.48
N GLU A 65 4.86 -18.23 5.52
CA GLU A 65 4.55 -18.80 4.20
C GLU A 65 3.54 -17.94 3.39
N VAL A 66 3.58 -16.61 3.53
CA VAL A 66 2.73 -15.68 2.79
C VAL A 66 3.55 -14.62 2.06
N GLN A 67 2.89 -13.78 1.25
CA GLN A 67 3.55 -12.61 0.69
C GLN A 67 3.73 -11.53 1.76
N ASP A 68 4.98 -11.12 2.00
CA ASP A 68 5.37 -10.18 3.04
C ASP A 68 5.81 -8.84 2.48
N ILE A 69 5.83 -7.81 3.34
CA ILE A 69 6.41 -6.50 3.03
C ILE A 69 7.77 -6.38 3.72
N PHE A 70 8.76 -5.95 2.95
CA PHE A 70 10.11 -5.69 3.39
C PHE A 70 10.51 -4.23 3.16
N VAL A 71 11.46 -3.75 3.96
CA VAL A 71 12.15 -2.46 3.73
C VAL A 71 13.65 -2.72 3.67
N TYR A 72 14.28 -2.27 2.59
CA TYR A 72 15.73 -2.21 2.42
C TYR A 72 16.24 -0.80 2.71
N ASP A 73 17.17 -0.67 3.65
CA ASP A 73 17.89 0.58 3.92
C ASP A 73 19.20 0.58 3.11
N GLN A 74 19.24 1.37 2.02
CA GLN A 74 20.43 1.48 1.16
C GLN A 74 21.66 1.97 1.89
N GLN A 75 21.50 2.73 2.99
CA GLN A 75 22.63 3.26 3.72
C GLN A 75 23.34 2.18 4.54
N THR A 76 22.58 1.25 5.11
CA THR A 76 23.10 0.21 6.01
C THR A 76 23.21 -1.16 5.35
N GLY A 77 22.52 -1.37 4.22
CA GLY A 77 22.41 -2.67 3.56
C GLY A 77 21.52 -3.65 4.31
N VAL A 78 20.67 -3.17 5.22
CA VAL A 78 19.81 -4.01 6.05
C VAL A 78 18.43 -4.16 5.40
N THR A 79 17.97 -5.40 5.33
CA THR A 79 16.59 -5.76 4.95
C THR A 79 15.81 -6.14 6.19
N SER A 80 14.67 -5.50 6.39
CA SER A 80 13.79 -5.72 7.53
C SER A 80 12.42 -6.18 7.08
N LEU A 81 11.87 -7.17 7.79
CA LEU A 81 10.49 -7.59 7.63
C LEU A 81 9.60 -6.58 8.37
N VAL A 82 8.65 -5.96 7.66
CA VAL A 82 7.75 -4.95 8.23
C VAL A 82 6.29 -5.41 8.27
N PHE A 83 5.97 -6.55 7.68
CA PHE A 83 4.65 -7.19 7.77
C PHE A 83 4.42 -7.92 9.10
N VAL A 84 4.44 -7.14 10.19
CA VAL A 84 4.29 -7.65 11.56
C VAL A 84 3.37 -6.74 12.39
N ASN A 85 2.78 -7.28 13.46
CA ASN A 85 2.01 -6.50 14.42
C ASN A 85 2.92 -5.67 15.35
N SER A 86 2.33 -4.89 16.26
CA SER A 86 3.08 -4.04 17.20
C SER A 86 3.95 -4.81 18.21
N SER A 87 3.76 -6.13 18.32
CA SER A 87 4.58 -7.02 19.16
C SER A 87 5.65 -7.77 18.35
N GLY A 88 5.71 -7.56 17.03
CA GLY A 88 6.65 -8.24 16.13
C GLY A 88 6.19 -9.61 15.64
N GLU A 89 4.94 -10.00 15.86
CA GLU A 89 4.37 -11.23 15.29
C GLU A 89 4.06 -11.02 13.80
N GLN A 90 4.45 -11.97 12.96
CA GLN A 90 4.21 -11.92 11.51
C GLN A 90 2.72 -11.92 11.18
N GLY A 91 2.35 -11.18 10.14
CA GLY A 91 0.99 -11.26 9.60
C GLY A 91 0.70 -12.65 9.02
N ASN A 92 -0.55 -13.08 9.11
CA ASN A 92 -0.95 -14.47 8.84
C ASN A 92 -1.65 -14.71 7.49
N ARG A 93 -1.72 -13.68 6.63
CA ARG A 93 -2.28 -13.73 5.26
C ARG A 93 -1.58 -12.70 4.38
N ASP A 94 -1.69 -12.84 3.06
CA ASP A 94 -0.94 -12.01 2.11
C ASP A 94 -1.04 -10.49 2.33
N SER A 95 0.07 -9.82 2.02
CA SER A 95 0.24 -8.38 2.03
C SER A 95 0.70 -7.86 0.67
N GLN A 96 0.27 -6.67 0.28
CA GLN A 96 0.53 -6.12 -1.07
C GLN A 96 0.59 -4.58 -1.08
N ILE A 97 1.26 -4.04 -2.10
CA ILE A 97 1.34 -2.60 -2.41
C ILE A 97 1.85 -1.77 -1.23
N PRO A 98 3.12 -1.94 -0.85
CA PRO A 98 3.73 -1.07 0.13
C PRO A 98 3.89 0.36 -0.42
N ILE A 99 3.67 1.35 0.43
CA ILE A 99 3.92 2.76 0.15
C ILE A 99 4.69 3.33 1.33
N ILE A 100 5.94 3.71 1.11
CA ILE A 100 6.77 4.34 2.14
C ILE A 100 6.62 5.86 2.11
N SER A 101 6.62 6.51 3.28
CA SER A 101 6.60 7.97 3.38
C SER A 101 7.87 8.60 2.83
N ALA A 102 7.79 9.87 2.41
CA ALA A 102 8.95 10.55 1.81
C ALA A 102 10.14 10.65 2.77
N ASP A 103 9.88 10.75 4.07
CA ASP A 103 10.89 10.77 5.12
C ASP A 103 11.31 9.37 5.60
N GLY A 104 10.66 8.31 5.10
CA GLY A 104 10.96 6.93 5.48
C GLY A 104 10.56 6.56 6.90
N SER A 105 9.68 7.33 7.55
CA SER A 105 9.17 7.03 8.90
C SER A 105 8.00 6.03 8.90
N GLU A 106 7.13 6.07 7.90
CA GLU A 106 5.92 5.25 7.88
C GLU A 106 5.83 4.41 6.61
N ILE A 107 5.21 3.24 6.73
CA ILE A 107 4.84 2.41 5.60
C ILE A 107 3.35 2.07 5.65
N LEU A 108 2.69 2.21 4.52
CA LEU A 108 1.31 1.79 4.30
C LEU A 108 1.29 0.54 3.45
N PHE A 109 0.40 -0.40 3.74
CA PHE A 109 0.22 -1.60 2.92
C PHE A 109 -1.20 -2.14 3.05
N ASN A 110 -1.63 -2.91 2.05
CA ASN A 110 -2.89 -3.66 2.13
C ASN A 110 -2.60 -5.07 2.64
N SER A 111 -3.50 -5.64 3.44
CA SER A 111 -3.41 -7.06 3.80
C SER A 111 -4.77 -7.65 4.16
N PHE A 112 -4.88 -8.97 3.98
CA PHE A 112 -6.00 -9.77 4.49
C PHE A 112 -5.79 -10.26 5.93
N ALA A 113 -4.61 -10.04 6.52
CA ALA A 113 -4.27 -10.57 7.84
C ALA A 113 -5.18 -10.01 8.94
N ASP A 114 -5.60 -10.91 9.83
CA ASP A 114 -6.51 -10.61 10.94
C ASP A 114 -5.77 -10.49 12.29
N ASN A 115 -4.44 -10.65 12.29
CA ASN A 115 -3.60 -10.62 13.51
C ASN A 115 -2.67 -9.41 13.62
N LEU A 116 -2.75 -8.44 12.68
CA LEU A 116 -1.90 -7.25 12.71
C LEU A 116 -2.31 -6.21 13.74
N VAL A 117 -3.61 -6.15 14.06
CA VAL A 117 -4.14 -5.30 15.13
C VAL A 117 -5.19 -6.06 15.94
N PRO A 118 -5.33 -5.77 17.25
CA PRO A 118 -6.39 -6.37 18.05
C PRO A 118 -7.78 -6.02 17.51
N GLY A 119 -8.62 -7.04 17.34
CA GLY A 119 -10.02 -6.87 16.95
C GLY A 119 -10.28 -6.88 15.45
N ASP A 120 -9.27 -7.07 14.59
CA ASP A 120 -9.50 -7.32 13.16
C ASP A 120 -10.24 -8.65 12.96
N THR A 121 -11.53 -8.56 12.64
CA THR A 121 -12.44 -9.73 12.60
C THR A 121 -13.32 -9.74 11.35
N ASN A 122 -13.11 -8.79 10.44
CA ASN A 122 -13.99 -8.60 9.28
C ASN A 122 -13.65 -9.53 8.09
N GLU A 123 -12.51 -10.22 8.15
CA GLU A 123 -11.96 -11.06 7.07
C GLU A 123 -11.86 -10.32 5.72
N LYS A 124 -11.61 -9.01 5.75
CA LYS A 124 -11.47 -8.17 4.55
C LYS A 124 -10.04 -7.72 4.34
N GLN A 125 -9.77 -7.28 3.11
CA GLN A 125 -8.54 -6.55 2.84
C GLN A 125 -8.63 -5.19 3.53
N ASN A 126 -7.75 -4.98 4.50
CA ASN A 126 -7.61 -3.75 5.26
C ASN A 126 -6.32 -3.03 4.87
N ILE A 127 -6.28 -1.74 5.14
CA ILE A 127 -5.08 -0.91 4.99
C ILE A 127 -4.45 -0.78 6.37
N PHE A 128 -3.14 -0.96 6.46
CA PHE A 128 -2.38 -0.80 7.69
C PHE A 128 -1.30 0.25 7.52
N ILE A 129 -1.00 0.96 8.61
CA ILE A 129 0.12 1.88 8.74
C ILE A 129 1.05 1.29 9.80
N ARG A 130 2.33 1.14 9.46
CA ARG A 130 3.38 0.82 10.42
C ARG A 130 4.36 1.99 10.52
N GLU A 131 4.59 2.44 11.73
CA GLU A 131 5.64 3.39 12.05
C GLU A 131 6.93 2.60 12.30
N LEU A 132 7.98 2.91 11.54
CA LEU A 132 9.23 2.16 11.49
C LEU A 132 10.16 2.44 12.69
N GLU A 133 10.13 3.62 13.31
CA GLU A 133 10.94 3.94 14.49
C GLU A 133 10.38 3.26 15.76
N THR A 134 9.08 3.37 15.97
CA THR A 134 8.39 2.83 17.16
C THR A 134 7.94 1.38 16.98
N GLY A 135 7.84 0.88 15.73
CA GLY A 135 7.34 -0.46 15.41
C GLY A 135 5.84 -0.63 15.63
N ILE A 136 5.10 0.47 15.77
CA ILE A 136 3.65 0.44 16.01
C ILE A 136 2.93 0.19 14.69
N THR A 137 2.11 -0.85 14.64
CA THR A 137 1.19 -1.16 13.53
C THR A 137 -0.25 -0.78 13.93
N THR A 138 -0.90 0.00 13.09
CA THR A 138 -2.30 0.41 13.24
C THR A 138 -3.09 0.11 11.96
N GLN A 139 -4.40 -0.10 12.09
CA GLN A 139 -5.29 -0.19 10.95
C GLN A 139 -5.70 1.22 10.53
N PHE A 140 -5.59 1.52 9.24
CA PHE A 140 -6.13 2.72 8.66
C PHE A 140 -7.65 2.55 8.49
N ASN A 141 -8.40 3.13 9.43
CA ASN A 141 -9.86 3.13 9.42
C ASN A 141 -10.35 4.45 8.82
N PRO A 142 -10.87 4.45 7.57
CA PRO A 142 -11.39 5.66 6.98
C PRO A 142 -12.73 6.10 7.58
N ASP A 143 -13.49 5.24 8.28
CA ASP A 143 -14.69 5.67 8.98
C ASP A 143 -14.32 6.53 10.22
N SER A 144 -14.79 7.78 10.23
CA SER A 144 -14.65 8.72 11.36
C SER A 144 -15.20 8.21 12.70
N SER A 145 -16.04 7.17 12.67
CA SER A 145 -16.57 6.49 13.85
C SER A 145 -15.61 5.44 14.42
N GLY A 146 -14.47 5.20 13.76
CA GLY A 146 -13.46 4.24 14.18
C GLY A 146 -13.87 2.77 14.02
N ASN A 147 -14.98 2.49 13.32
CA ASN A 147 -15.42 1.12 13.08
C ASN A 147 -14.64 0.50 11.92
N GLN A 148 -14.50 -0.83 11.98
CA GLN A 148 -14.00 -1.58 10.83
C GLN A 148 -14.95 -1.45 9.66
N VAL A 149 -14.38 -1.14 8.51
CA VAL A 149 -15.10 -1.15 7.25
C VAL A 149 -15.40 -2.61 6.88
N ASN A 150 -16.67 -2.95 6.64
CA ASN A 150 -17.10 -4.33 6.37
C ASN A 150 -16.80 -4.82 4.93
N ARG A 151 -15.97 -4.09 4.17
CA ARG A 151 -15.56 -4.44 2.80
C ARG A 151 -14.13 -3.98 2.48
N ASN A 152 -13.56 -4.52 1.39
CA ASN A 152 -12.19 -4.27 0.97
C ASN A 152 -11.93 -2.78 0.70
N SER A 153 -10.83 -2.28 1.26
CA SER A 153 -10.25 -0.97 0.95
C SER A 153 -8.85 -1.17 0.35
N ARG A 154 -8.46 -0.30 -0.58
CA ARG A 154 -7.16 -0.37 -1.26
C ARG A 154 -6.51 1.01 -1.31
N ILE A 155 -5.32 1.14 -0.75
CA ILE A 155 -4.47 2.33 -0.93
C ILE A 155 -3.94 2.41 -2.37
N TYR A 156 -3.75 3.64 -2.83
CA TYR A 156 -3.11 3.92 -4.11
C TYR A 156 -1.89 4.83 -3.97
N SER A 157 -1.97 5.89 -3.17
CA SER A 157 -0.86 6.83 -3.04
C SER A 157 -0.94 7.69 -1.77
N MET A 158 0.17 8.36 -1.47
CA MET A 158 0.31 9.23 -0.31
C MET A 158 1.09 10.49 -0.70
N SER A 159 0.71 11.65 -0.13
CA SER A 159 1.48 12.89 -0.28
C SER A 159 2.83 12.77 0.41
N SER A 160 3.80 13.62 0.04
CA SER A 160 5.18 13.45 0.53
C SER A 160 5.29 13.55 2.05
N ASN A 161 4.50 14.43 2.66
CA ASN A 161 4.44 14.60 4.11
C ASN A 161 3.56 13.56 4.83
N GLY A 162 3.08 12.53 4.13
CA GLY A 162 2.23 11.49 4.70
C GLY A 162 0.81 11.93 5.05
N ARG A 163 0.46 13.21 4.90
CA ARG A 163 -0.82 13.78 5.36
C ARG A 163 -2.02 13.25 4.59
N PHE A 164 -1.90 13.23 3.26
CA PHE A 164 -3.01 12.88 2.39
C PHE A 164 -2.83 11.48 1.85
N ILE A 165 -3.81 10.61 2.06
CA ILE A 165 -3.83 9.25 1.56
C ILE A 165 -4.99 9.11 0.59
N THR A 166 -4.71 8.64 -0.63
CA THR A 166 -5.76 8.26 -1.57
C THR A 166 -6.03 6.77 -1.51
N PHE A 167 -7.30 6.42 -1.46
CA PHE A 167 -7.75 5.04 -1.37
C PHE A 167 -9.07 4.84 -2.10
N SER A 168 -9.31 3.62 -2.57
CA SER A 168 -10.67 3.19 -2.92
C SER A 168 -11.27 2.42 -1.77
N SER A 169 -12.59 2.51 -1.70
CA SER A 169 -13.39 1.64 -0.87
C SER A 169 -14.51 1.09 -1.74
N SER A 170 -14.80 -0.20 -1.59
CA SER A 170 -15.98 -0.83 -2.22
C SER A 170 -17.30 -0.46 -1.52
N VAL A 171 -17.24 0.62 -0.74
CA VAL A 171 -18.26 1.15 0.12
C VAL A 171 -19.14 2.13 -0.66
N VAL A 172 -20.44 1.90 -0.59
CA VAL A 172 -21.50 2.91 -0.85
C VAL A 172 -21.90 3.62 0.46
N ASP A 173 -21.30 3.25 1.59
CA ASP A 173 -21.47 3.92 2.88
C ASP A 173 -20.71 5.25 2.85
N ASN A 174 -21.34 6.30 2.35
CA ASN A 174 -21.16 7.73 2.65
C ASN A 174 -20.00 8.12 3.59
N LEU A 175 -18.73 7.76 3.31
CA LEU A 175 -17.54 8.17 4.08
C LEU A 175 -17.39 9.70 4.06
N VAL A 176 -18.12 10.33 3.15
CA VAL A 176 -18.44 11.75 3.13
C VAL A 176 -19.97 11.88 3.24
N PRO A 177 -20.50 12.53 4.30
CA PRO A 177 -21.93 12.73 4.45
C PRO A 177 -22.55 13.46 3.24
N GLY A 178 -23.57 12.84 2.62
CA GLY A 178 -24.25 13.39 1.45
C GLY A 178 -23.70 12.94 0.09
N GLU A 179 -22.63 12.14 0.06
CA GLU A 179 -21.98 11.65 -1.17
C GLU A 179 -22.18 10.14 -1.35
N GLU A 180 -23.29 9.75 -2.00
CA GLU A 180 -23.75 8.35 -2.05
C GLU A 180 -23.12 7.47 -3.15
N ASN A 181 -22.19 8.01 -3.95
CA ASN A 181 -21.59 7.26 -5.07
C ASN A 181 -20.07 7.46 -5.20
N CYS A 182 -19.40 7.70 -4.07
CA CYS A 182 -17.96 7.92 -4.10
C CYS A 182 -17.19 6.60 -4.16
N GLN A 183 -16.30 6.44 -5.14
CA GLN A 183 -15.45 5.24 -5.28
C GLN A 183 -14.02 5.46 -4.80
N MET A 184 -13.57 6.72 -4.87
CA MET A 184 -12.23 7.13 -4.45
C MET A 184 -12.31 8.28 -3.48
N TYR A 185 -11.50 8.18 -2.44
CA TYR A 185 -11.44 9.12 -1.36
C TYR A 185 -10.02 9.61 -1.18
N ILE A 186 -9.91 10.84 -0.68
CA ILE A 186 -8.70 11.35 -0.06
C ILE A 186 -8.99 11.51 1.43
N HIS A 187 -8.16 10.91 2.27
CA HIS A 187 -8.18 11.13 3.71
C HIS A 187 -7.13 12.17 4.08
N ASP A 188 -7.54 13.20 4.80
CA ASP A 188 -6.65 14.16 5.43
C ASP A 188 -6.41 13.73 6.87
N ARG A 189 -5.20 13.22 7.15
CA ARG A 189 -4.83 12.74 8.49
C ARG A 189 -4.70 13.86 9.52
N GLU A 190 -4.52 15.11 9.10
CA GLU A 190 -4.45 16.24 10.04
C GLU A 190 -5.83 16.53 10.63
N THR A 191 -6.87 16.46 9.80
CA THR A 191 -8.25 16.76 10.21
C THR A 191 -9.05 15.50 10.55
N GLY A 192 -8.59 14.33 10.13
CA GLY A 192 -9.31 13.06 10.24
C GLY A 192 -10.52 12.94 9.30
N THR A 193 -10.56 13.74 8.23
CA THR A 193 -11.74 13.83 7.34
C THR A 193 -11.47 13.20 5.98
N ASN A 194 -12.49 12.55 5.41
CA ASN A 194 -12.46 12.13 4.01
C ASN A 194 -13.09 13.20 3.12
N SER A 195 -12.60 13.29 1.88
CA SER A 195 -13.26 14.03 0.80
C SER A 195 -13.45 13.11 -0.41
N CYS A 196 -14.57 13.28 -1.10
CA CYS A 196 -14.86 12.49 -2.28
C CYS A 196 -14.10 13.05 -3.49
N ILE A 197 -13.42 12.19 -4.24
CA ILE A 197 -12.72 12.59 -5.47
C ILE A 197 -13.67 12.52 -6.68
N THR A 198 -14.71 11.69 -6.62
CA THR A 198 -15.50 11.27 -7.80
C THR A 198 -16.98 11.66 -7.71
N ALA A 199 -17.31 12.75 -7.00
CA ALA A 199 -18.66 13.10 -6.58
C ALA A 199 -19.69 13.33 -7.72
N GLU A 200 -19.29 13.68 -8.96
CA GLU A 200 -20.28 13.98 -10.01
C GLU A 200 -19.93 13.44 -11.42
N SER A 201 -20.99 12.98 -12.12
CA SER A 201 -21.15 12.65 -13.55
C SER A 201 -20.72 11.28 -14.12
N HIS A 202 -20.10 10.39 -13.35
CA HIS A 202 -19.60 9.11 -13.91
C HIS A 202 -20.47 7.91 -13.53
N HIS A 203 -21.79 8.03 -13.72
CA HIS A 203 -22.71 6.89 -13.60
C HIS A 203 -22.24 5.75 -14.50
N GLY A 204 -21.84 4.63 -13.89
CA GLY A 204 -21.39 3.42 -14.58
C GLY A 204 -19.89 3.32 -14.82
N ASN A 205 -19.03 4.13 -14.19
CA ASN A 205 -17.59 4.03 -14.43
C ASN A 205 -16.87 3.14 -13.42
N TYR A 206 -15.91 2.35 -13.92
CA TYR A 206 -14.88 1.73 -13.08
C TYR A 206 -13.72 2.72 -12.98
N ILE A 207 -13.32 3.03 -11.75
CA ILE A 207 -12.20 3.91 -11.48
C ILE A 207 -11.01 3.08 -11.01
N GLY A 208 -9.88 3.26 -11.69
CA GLY A 208 -8.68 2.43 -11.59
C GLY A 208 -7.65 3.00 -10.62
N ARG A 209 -6.36 2.90 -10.99
CA ARG A 209 -5.27 3.42 -10.15
C ARG A 209 -5.34 4.94 -10.07
N ASN A 210 -4.84 5.49 -8.96
CA ASN A 210 -4.65 6.93 -8.82
C ASN A 210 -3.30 7.26 -8.19
N THR A 211 -2.91 8.52 -8.28
CA THR A 211 -1.70 9.07 -7.67
C THR A 211 -1.97 10.50 -7.20
N ILE A 212 -1.31 10.92 -6.12
CA ILE A 212 -1.39 12.26 -5.56
C ILE A 212 -0.05 12.97 -5.70
N SER A 213 -0.08 14.27 -6.00
CA SER A 213 1.12 15.10 -6.01
C SER A 213 1.74 15.21 -4.62
N ASN A 214 3.05 15.44 -4.57
CA ASN A 214 3.80 15.54 -3.30
C ASN A 214 3.19 16.55 -2.32
N ASP A 215 2.71 17.69 -2.83
CA ASP A 215 2.05 18.74 -2.02
C ASP A 215 0.60 18.41 -1.64
N GLY A 216 0.07 17.25 -2.05
CA GLY A 216 -1.29 16.81 -1.78
C GLY A 216 -2.37 17.51 -2.63
N ARG A 217 -1.98 18.42 -3.53
CA ARG A 217 -2.93 19.32 -4.21
C ARG A 217 -3.64 18.70 -5.40
N PHE A 218 -2.98 17.81 -6.13
CA PHE A 218 -3.48 17.27 -7.39
C PHE A 218 -3.57 15.76 -7.32
N ILE A 219 -4.66 15.21 -7.83
CA ILE A 219 -4.88 13.77 -7.94
C ILE A 219 -5.08 13.44 -9.42
N ALA A 220 -4.32 12.47 -9.92
CA ALA A 220 -4.52 11.88 -11.23
C ALA A 220 -5.09 10.47 -11.06
N PHE A 221 -6.06 10.09 -11.88
CA PHE A 221 -6.74 8.80 -11.76
C PHE A 221 -7.23 8.26 -13.10
N GLU A 222 -7.37 6.95 -13.17
CA GLU A 222 -7.93 6.23 -14.32
C GLU A 222 -9.45 6.08 -14.16
N SER A 223 -10.21 6.24 -15.24
CA SER A 223 -11.65 5.98 -15.26
C SER A 223 -12.05 5.42 -16.61
N VAL A 224 -12.95 4.44 -16.63
CA VAL A 224 -13.58 3.90 -17.84
C VAL A 224 -15.08 4.04 -17.76
N SER A 225 -15.71 4.57 -18.81
CA SER A 225 -17.17 4.63 -18.90
C SER A 225 -17.78 3.34 -19.40
N ILE A 226 -18.73 2.78 -18.64
CA ILE A 226 -19.53 1.64 -19.10
C ILE A 226 -20.83 2.19 -19.68
N PRO A 227 -21.06 2.11 -20.99
CA PRO A 227 -22.33 2.52 -21.58
C PRO A 227 -23.45 1.65 -21.03
N ILE A 228 -24.51 2.28 -20.50
CA ILE A 228 -25.73 1.58 -20.09
C ILE A 228 -26.39 1.05 -21.36
N GLU A 229 -26.32 -0.26 -21.62
CA GLU A 229 -27.21 -0.85 -22.61
C GLU A 229 -28.65 -0.69 -22.11
N HIS A 230 -29.45 0.08 -22.85
CA HIS A 230 -30.90 0.09 -22.67
C HIS A 230 -31.41 -1.34 -22.88
N ILE A 231 -31.63 -2.07 -21.79
CA ILE A 231 -32.51 -3.24 -21.82
C ILE A 231 -33.92 -2.69 -22.04
N THR A 232 -34.28 -2.46 -23.29
CA THR A 232 -35.68 -2.28 -23.67
C THR A 232 -36.37 -3.62 -23.48
N PHE A 233 -37.10 -3.79 -22.39
CA PHE A 233 -38.14 -4.80 -22.34
C PHE A 233 -39.23 -4.37 -23.34
N SER A 234 -39.28 -5.03 -24.50
CA SER A 234 -40.46 -4.97 -25.36
C SER A 234 -41.65 -5.62 -24.63
N PRO A 235 -42.87 -5.06 -24.77
CA PRO A 235 -44.05 -5.38 -23.97
C PRO A 235 -44.57 -6.81 -24.15
#